data_AF-A0A3A6U974-F1
#
_entry.id   AF-A0A3A6U974-F1
#
_cell.length_a   1.000
_cell.length_b   1.000
_cell.length_c   1.000
_cell.angle_alpha   90.00
_cell.angle_beta   90.00
_cell.angle_gamma   90.00
#
_symmetry.space_group_name_H-M   'P 1'
#
loop_
_entity.id
_entity.type
_entity.pdbx_description
1 polymer ?
#
loop_
_entity_poly.entity_id
_entity_poly.type
_entity_poly.pdbx_seq_one_letter_code
_entity_poly.pdbx_strand_id
1 'polypeptide(L)'
;MRSIILAGVVLIATSFIVPTSHANEQLLISVCSYVKDNDKSRLRKKLKEGRITLRNIYADLKCNSNNLLQTAYSSSADEVGEYIVKRVSSKALTQSKVWDWANANGHADSPITAALKSKLKL
;
A
#
# COMPACT_ATOMS: atom_id res chain seq x y z
N MET A 1 58.54 -39.96 -11.77
CA MET A 1 58.18 -38.61 -11.24
C MET A 1 57.35 -37.89 -12.29
N ARG A 2 56.09 -37.56 -11.96
CA ARG A 2 55.31 -36.41 -12.47
C ARG A 2 53.87 -36.58 -12.03
N SER A 3 53.59 -36.20 -10.78
CA SER A 3 52.24 -36.03 -10.28
C SER A 3 51.76 -34.63 -10.69
N ILE A 4 50.80 -34.56 -11.61
CA ILE A 4 50.16 -33.30 -11.99
C ILE A 4 49.05 -33.05 -10.95
N ILE A 5 49.33 -32.19 -9.97
CA ILE A 5 48.31 -31.71 -9.03
C ILE A 5 47.63 -30.51 -9.71
N LEU A 6 46.42 -30.73 -10.21
CA LEU A 6 45.52 -29.64 -10.61
C LEU A 6 44.92 -29.03 -9.34
N ALA A 7 45.46 -27.89 -8.92
CA ALA A 7 44.86 -27.06 -7.88
C ALA A 7 43.63 -26.34 -8.47
N GLY A 8 42.44 -26.90 -8.26
CA GLY A 8 41.17 -26.24 -8.58
C GLY A 8 40.89 -25.13 -7.56
N VAL A 9 40.96 -23.87 -8.00
CA VAL A 9 40.53 -22.72 -7.20
C VAL A 9 39.00 -22.67 -7.22
N VAL A 10 38.37 -23.00 -6.09
CA VAL A 10 36.92 -22.87 -5.90
C VAL A 10 36.63 -21.41 -5.50
N LEU A 11 36.11 -20.63 -6.43
CA LEU A 11 35.56 -19.29 -6.16
C LEU A 11 34.15 -19.46 -5.56
N ILE A 12 34.04 -19.35 -4.24
CA ILE A 12 32.75 -19.31 -3.55
C ILE A 12 32.24 -17.87 -3.63
N ALA A 13 31.36 -17.60 -4.60
CA ALA A 13 30.61 -16.35 -4.63
C ALA A 13 29.52 -16.40 -3.54
N THR A 14 29.74 -15.71 -2.42
CA THR A 14 28.72 -15.54 -1.39
C THR A 14 27.71 -14.50 -1.85
N SER A 15 26.62 -14.96 -2.45
CA SER A 15 25.46 -14.13 -2.73
C SER A 15 24.81 -13.68 -1.41
N PHE A 16 24.93 -12.39 -1.07
CA PHE A 16 24.18 -11.81 0.04
C PHE A 16 22.68 -11.83 -0.30
N ILE A 17 21.95 -12.77 0.29
CA ILE A 17 20.49 -12.76 0.27
C ILE A 17 20.03 -11.71 1.29
N VAL A 18 19.58 -10.54 0.82
CA VAL A 18 18.91 -9.56 1.66
C VAL A 18 17.44 -9.99 1.86
N PRO A 19 16.97 -10.23 3.09
CA PRO A 19 15.57 -10.58 3.32
C PRO A 19 14.72 -9.30 3.25
N THR A 20 14.06 -9.06 2.12
CA THR A 20 13.21 -7.87 1.89
C THR A 20 11.73 -8.07 2.25
N SER A 21 11.33 -9.22 2.83
CA SER A 21 9.92 -9.56 3.05
C SER A 21 9.33 -9.05 4.38
N HIS A 22 10.05 -9.20 5.50
CA HIS A 22 9.49 -8.95 6.84
C HIS A 22 9.18 -7.47 7.14
N ALA A 23 9.93 -6.53 6.55
CA ALA A 23 9.72 -5.10 6.78
C ALA A 23 8.39 -4.59 6.19
N ASN A 24 7.90 -5.24 5.13
CA ASN A 24 6.67 -4.83 4.45
C ASN A 24 5.42 -5.24 5.24
N GLU A 25 5.36 -6.44 5.81
CA GLU A 25 4.19 -6.91 6.55
C GLU A 25 3.85 -6.02 7.76
N GLN A 26 4.85 -5.69 8.58
CA GLN A 26 4.67 -4.81 9.74
C GLN A 26 4.22 -3.39 9.32
N LEU A 27 4.70 -2.94 8.17
CA LEU A 27 4.29 -1.67 7.59
C LEU A 27 2.81 -1.71 7.17
N LEU A 28 2.37 -2.79 6.50
CA LEU A 28 0.99 -2.93 6.03
C LEU A 28 0.02 -2.92 7.22
N ILE A 29 0.34 -3.66 8.29
CA ILE A 29 -0.44 -3.67 9.54
C ILE A 29 -0.57 -2.25 10.11
N SER A 30 0.55 -1.52 10.19
CA SER A 30 0.57 -0.15 10.72
C SER A 30 -0.26 0.80 9.84
N VAL A 31 -0.12 0.72 8.51
CA VAL A 31 -0.89 1.53 7.57
C VAL A 31 -2.39 1.28 7.75
N CYS A 32 -2.81 0.02 7.81
CA CYS A 32 -4.21 -0.33 8.02
C CYS A 32 -4.73 0.20 9.36
N SER A 33 -3.96 0.09 10.45
CA SER A 33 -4.33 0.69 11.74
C SER A 33 -4.53 2.19 11.62
N TYR A 34 -3.57 2.91 11.04
CA TYR A 34 -3.66 4.37 10.92
C TYR A 34 -4.80 4.82 10.00
N VAL A 35 -5.20 4.00 9.02
CA VAL A 35 -6.40 4.26 8.24
C VAL A 35 -7.66 4.07 9.08
N LYS A 36 -7.77 2.97 9.82
CA LYS A 36 -8.94 2.71 10.70
C LYS A 36 -9.07 3.78 11.78
N ASP A 37 -7.96 4.24 12.33
CA ASP A 37 -7.91 5.26 13.39
C ASP A 37 -8.05 6.69 12.84
N ASN A 38 -8.22 6.86 11.52
CA ASN A 38 -8.26 8.16 10.83
C ASN A 38 -7.04 9.07 11.14
N ASP A 39 -5.86 8.49 11.42
CA ASP A 39 -4.65 9.24 11.77
C ASP A 39 -3.79 9.54 10.53
N LYS A 40 -4.10 10.65 9.85
CA LYS A 40 -3.37 11.12 8.66
C LYS A 40 -1.89 11.40 8.96
N SER A 41 -1.57 11.86 10.16
CA SER A 41 -0.20 12.24 10.54
C SER A 41 0.70 11.02 10.68
N ARG A 42 0.25 9.99 11.40
CA ARG A 42 0.96 8.72 11.55
C ARG A 42 1.04 7.96 10.23
N LEU A 43 -0.03 7.96 9.43
CA LEU A 43 0.01 7.38 8.09
C LEU A 43 1.11 8.01 7.24
N ARG A 44 1.17 9.36 7.19
CA ARG A 44 2.21 10.08 6.44
C ARG A 44 3.62 9.75 6.94
N LYS A 45 3.81 9.71 8.26
CA LYS A 45 5.09 9.36 8.86
C LYS A 45 5.50 7.93 8.48
N LYS A 46 4.59 6.96 8.58
CA LYS A 46 4.87 5.56 8.28
C LYS A 46 5.22 5.30 6.82
N LEU A 47 4.50 5.93 5.90
CA LEU A 47 4.82 5.88 4.47
C LEU A 47 6.22 6.44 4.19
N LYS A 48 6.60 7.54 4.86
CA LYS A 48 7.92 8.15 4.74
C LYS A 48 9.03 7.24 5.29
N GLU A 49 8.83 6.65 6.47
CA GLU A 49 9.77 5.70 7.08
C GLU A 49 10.02 4.49 6.17
N GLY A 50 8.95 3.94 5.58
CA GLY A 50 9.04 2.84 4.62
C GLY A 50 9.53 3.25 3.23
N ARG A 51 9.75 4.54 2.96
CA ARG A 51 10.09 5.09 1.63
C ARG A 51 9.12 4.65 0.52
N ILE A 52 7.85 4.53 0.84
CA ILE A 52 6.79 4.12 -0.09
C ILE A 52 5.76 5.23 -0.29
N THR A 53 4.99 5.11 -1.38
CA THR A 53 3.90 6.04 -1.68
C THR A 53 2.59 5.29 -1.85
N LEU A 54 1.47 5.94 -1.50
CA LEU A 54 0.14 5.38 -1.73
C LEU A 54 -0.11 5.04 -3.20
N ARG A 55 0.48 5.81 -4.13
CA ARG A 55 0.40 5.51 -5.56
C ARG A 55 0.95 4.13 -5.92
N ASN A 56 2.02 3.69 -5.26
CA ASN A 56 2.70 2.44 -5.60
C ASN A 56 2.09 1.24 -4.89
N ILE A 57 1.50 1.43 -3.70
CA ILE A 57 1.04 0.30 -2.88
C ILE A 57 -0.49 0.11 -2.92
N TYR A 58 -1.27 1.09 -3.40
CA TYR A 58 -2.72 1.06 -3.24
C TYR A 58 -3.42 -0.15 -3.88
N ALA A 59 -2.94 -0.63 -5.04
CA ALA A 59 -3.53 -1.77 -5.72
C ALA A 59 -3.32 -3.08 -4.94
N ASP A 60 -2.13 -3.25 -4.37
CA ASP A 60 -1.67 -4.50 -3.76
C ASP A 60 -1.92 -4.53 -2.24
N LEU A 61 -2.12 -3.37 -1.61
CA LEU A 61 -2.37 -3.26 -0.18
C LEU A 61 -3.83 -3.60 0.16
N LYS A 62 -4.00 -4.64 0.97
CA LYS A 62 -5.28 -5.07 1.54
C LYS A 62 -5.25 -5.03 3.06
N CYS A 63 -6.31 -4.50 3.66
CA CYS A 63 -6.56 -4.53 5.09
C CYS A 63 -7.69 -5.52 5.36
N ASN A 64 -7.37 -6.71 5.88
CA ASN A 64 -8.34 -7.78 6.16
C ASN A 64 -9.30 -8.02 4.97
N SER A 65 -8.74 -8.25 3.78
CA SER A 65 -9.44 -8.45 2.50
C SER A 65 -10.08 -7.23 1.85
N ASN A 66 -10.20 -6.10 2.56
CA ASN A 66 -10.70 -4.85 1.99
C ASN A 66 -9.55 -4.02 1.39
N ASN A 67 -9.84 -3.28 0.32
CA ASN A 67 -8.90 -2.26 -0.13
C ASN A 67 -8.82 -1.09 0.87
N LEU A 68 -7.79 -0.26 0.73
CA LEU A 68 -7.51 0.80 1.70
C LEU A 68 -8.65 1.81 1.84
N LEU A 69 -9.32 2.17 0.74
CA LEU A 69 -10.43 3.11 0.77
C LEU A 69 -11.71 2.48 1.33
N GLN A 70 -11.99 1.21 1.01
CA GLN A 70 -13.08 0.45 1.64
C GLN A 70 -12.91 0.42 3.16
N THR A 71 -11.69 0.22 3.64
CA THR A 71 -11.38 0.27 5.08
C THR A 71 -11.62 1.65 5.68
N ALA A 72 -11.25 2.72 4.95
CA ALA A 72 -11.53 4.09 5.36
C ALA A 72 -13.03 4.36 5.45
N TYR A 73 -13.81 3.93 4.45
CA TYR A 73 -15.28 4.02 4.46
C TYR A 73 -15.89 3.29 5.66
N SER A 74 -15.52 2.03 5.88
CA SER A 74 -16.06 1.21 6.98
C SER A 74 -15.70 1.72 8.37
N SER A 75 -14.67 2.56 8.48
CA SER A 75 -14.21 3.13 9.77
C SER A 75 -14.56 4.61 9.91
N SER A 76 -15.33 5.19 8.98
CA SER A 76 -15.62 6.63 8.92
C SER A 76 -14.36 7.51 8.98
N ALA A 77 -13.28 7.05 8.35
CA ALA A 77 -11.97 7.71 8.37
C ALA A 77 -11.84 8.73 7.23
N ASP A 78 -12.67 9.77 7.27
CA ASP A 78 -12.84 10.72 6.17
C ASP A 78 -11.55 11.48 5.81
N GLU A 79 -10.83 11.96 6.82
CA GLU A 79 -9.62 12.76 6.63
C GLU A 79 -8.52 11.95 5.93
N VAL A 80 -8.32 10.71 6.36
CA VAL A 80 -7.39 9.77 5.75
C VAL A 80 -7.89 9.31 4.37
N GLY A 81 -9.18 9.02 4.24
CA GLY A 81 -9.79 8.61 2.99
C GLY A 81 -9.61 9.64 1.88
N GLU A 82 -9.92 10.91 2.15
CA GLU A 82 -9.66 12.00 1.21
C GLU A 82 -8.18 12.12 0.84
N TYR A 83 -7.29 12.01 1.85
CA TYR A 83 -5.86 12.06 1.61
C TYR A 83 -5.41 10.93 0.67
N ILE A 84 -5.94 9.72 0.85
CA ILE A 84 -5.65 8.58 -0.03
C ILE A 84 -6.11 8.87 -1.45
N VAL A 85 -7.37 9.30 -1.66
CA VAL A 85 -7.89 9.65 -2.99
C VAL A 85 -6.98 10.68 -3.70
N LYS A 86 -6.54 11.71 -2.97
CA LYS A 86 -5.67 12.77 -3.52
C LYS A 86 -4.30 12.22 -3.96
N ARG A 87 -3.76 11.22 -3.24
CA ARG A 87 -2.40 10.68 -3.47
C ARG A 87 -2.32 9.51 -4.45
N VAL A 88 -3.41 8.77 -4.62
CA VAL A 88 -3.49 7.64 -5.56
C VAL A 88 -3.73 8.16 -6.99
N SER A 89 -3.34 7.38 -8.00
CA SER A 89 -3.61 7.69 -9.41
C SER A 89 -5.08 7.41 -9.75
N SER A 90 -5.68 8.22 -10.65
CA SER A 90 -7.07 7.99 -11.07
C SER A 90 -7.24 6.59 -11.70
N LYS A 91 -6.24 6.10 -12.44
CA LYS A 91 -6.22 4.73 -12.97
C LYS A 91 -6.39 3.67 -11.89
N ALA A 92 -5.64 3.75 -10.80
CA ALA A 92 -5.73 2.76 -9.72
C ALA A 92 -7.07 2.84 -8.98
N LEU A 93 -7.64 4.05 -8.81
CA LEU A 93 -8.97 4.25 -8.24
C LEU A 93 -10.09 3.69 -9.13
N THR A 94 -9.99 3.85 -10.45
CA THR A 94 -10.93 3.24 -11.39
C THR A 94 -10.84 1.72 -11.36
N GLN A 95 -9.62 1.17 -11.36
CA GLN A 95 -9.40 -0.28 -11.32
C GLN A 95 -9.88 -0.93 -10.02
N SER A 96 -9.83 -0.22 -8.89
CA SER A 96 -10.32 -0.74 -7.62
C SER A 96 -11.85 -0.77 -7.52
N LYS A 97 -12.57 -0.16 -8.47
CA LYS A 97 -14.04 -0.04 -8.49
C LYS A 97 -14.62 0.53 -7.18
N VAL A 98 -13.83 1.35 -6.49
CA VAL A 98 -14.22 1.85 -5.16
C VAL A 98 -15.35 2.87 -5.24
N TRP A 99 -15.52 3.54 -6.39
CA TRP A 99 -16.68 4.39 -6.66
C TRP A 99 -17.99 3.59 -6.63
N ASP A 100 -18.06 2.51 -7.41
CA ASP A 100 -19.24 1.65 -7.48
C ASP A 100 -19.53 1.00 -6.12
N TRP A 101 -18.48 0.53 -5.44
CA TRP A 101 -18.60 -0.04 -4.10
C TRP A 101 -19.15 0.98 -3.09
N ALA A 102 -18.65 2.21 -3.07
CA ALA A 102 -19.11 3.24 -2.14
C ALA A 102 -20.60 3.55 -2.32
N ASN A 103 -21.06 3.69 -3.57
CA ASN A 103 -22.47 3.93 -3.88
C ASN A 103 -23.36 2.76 -3.49
N ALA A 104 -22.91 1.52 -3.73
CA ALA A 104 -23.67 0.32 -3.38
C ALA A 104 -23.75 0.05 -1.86
N ASN A 105 -22.85 0.63 -1.06
CA ASN A 105 -22.74 0.39 0.39
C ASN A 105 -23.17 1.60 1.23
N GLY A 106 -23.94 2.54 0.67
CA GLY A 106 -24.50 3.67 1.43
C GLY A 106 -23.48 4.77 1.77
N HIS A 107 -22.36 4.84 1.06
CA HIS A 107 -21.32 5.86 1.26
C HIS A 107 -21.33 6.96 0.18
N ALA A 108 -22.41 7.10 -0.58
CA ALA A 108 -22.51 8.07 -1.69
C ALA A 108 -22.26 9.52 -1.24
N ASP A 109 -22.73 9.89 -0.05
CA ASP A 109 -22.67 11.26 0.47
C ASP A 109 -21.42 11.53 1.35
N SER A 110 -20.47 10.59 1.42
CA SER A 110 -19.30 10.79 2.29
C SER A 110 -18.29 11.80 1.71
N PRO A 111 -17.48 12.46 2.56
CA PRO A 111 -16.38 13.31 2.10
C PRO A 111 -15.39 12.58 1.18
N ILE A 112 -15.15 11.29 1.44
CA ILE A 112 -14.29 10.44 0.61
C ILE A 112 -14.88 10.31 -0.80
N THR A 113 -16.19 10.09 -0.92
CA THR A 113 -16.88 9.96 -2.21
C THR A 113 -16.91 11.28 -2.97
N ALA A 114 -17.09 12.41 -2.28
CA ALA A 114 -16.97 13.74 -2.90
C ALA A 114 -15.56 13.97 -3.49
N ALA A 115 -14.50 13.64 -2.74
CA ALA A 115 -13.13 13.72 -3.23
C ALA A 115 -12.88 12.77 -4.41
N LEU A 116 -13.47 11.56 -4.36
CA LEU A 116 -13.35 10.54 -5.40
C LEU A 116 -14.02 10.99 -6.70
N LYS A 117 -15.24 11.54 -6.62
CA LYS A 117 -15.97 12.12 -7.75
C LYS A 117 -15.12 13.19 -8.45
N SER A 118 -14.57 14.12 -7.68
CA SER A 118 -13.67 15.17 -8.18
C SER A 118 -12.42 14.60 -8.87
N LYS A 119 -11.77 13.59 -8.27
CA LYS A 119 -10.55 12.96 -8.78
C LYS A 119 -10.77 12.16 -10.08
N LEU A 120 -11.95 11.56 -10.22
CA LEU A 120 -12.34 10.74 -11.37
C LEU A 120 -13.07 11.53 -12.45
N LYS A 121 -13.47 12.77 -12.19
CA LYS A 121 -14.27 13.63 -13.08
C LYS A 121 -15.63 13.00 -13.41
N LEU A 122 -16.31 12.51 -12.38
CA LEU A 122 -17.67 11.94 -12.42
C LEU A 122 -18.72 12.96 -11.97
#